data_AF-A0A1X7A2U0-F1
#
_entry.id   AF-A0A1X7A2U0-F1
#
_cell.length_a   1.000
_cell.length_b   1.000
_cell.length_c   1.000
_cell.angle_alpha   90.00
_cell.angle_beta   90.00
_cell.angle_gamma   90.00
#
_symmetry.space_group_name_H-M   'P 1'
#
loop_
_entity.id
_entity.type
_entity.pdbx_description
1 polymer ?
#
loop_
_entity_poly.entity_id
_entity_poly.type
_entity_poly.pdbx_seq_one_letter_code
_entity_poly.pdbx_strand_id
1 'polypeptide(L)'
;MKPVILLVGRLPGVVENVARALEDLPVEWLGAHDREEVERQLDTEPAIACVVIGAGLDDRIRGDLIGVIASRRPDLTIHLKDRASGPGGMAGFARRVVEIALPELNAR
;
A
#
# COMPACT_ATOMS: atom_id res chain seq x y z
N MET A 1 4.90 -6.41 -17.00
CA MET A 1 3.93 -5.58 -16.26
C MET A 1 4.67 -4.86 -15.15
N LYS A 2 4.25 -3.64 -14.79
CA LYS A 2 4.80 -2.97 -13.61
C LYS A 2 4.25 -3.66 -12.35
N PRO A 3 5.05 -3.83 -11.28
CA PRO A 3 4.52 -4.33 -10.02
C PRO A 3 3.55 -3.30 -9.43
N VAL A 4 2.49 -3.80 -8.77
CA VAL A 4 1.45 -2.97 -8.18
C VAL A 4 1.67 -2.87 -6.67
N ILE A 5 1.57 -1.67 -6.11
CA ILE A 5 1.56 -1.42 -4.67
C ILE A 5 0.15 -1.03 -4.24
N LEU A 6 -0.44 -1.82 -3.34
CA LEU A 6 -1.74 -1.52 -2.77
C LEU A 6 -1.60 -0.57 -1.58
N LEU A 7 -2.10 0.65 -1.70
CA LEU A 7 -2.16 1.67 -0.66
C LEU A 7 -3.51 1.62 0.05
N VAL A 8 -3.50 1.35 1.35
CA VAL A 8 -4.70 1.27 2.20
C VAL A 8 -4.74 2.47 3.14
N GLY A 9 -5.78 3.30 3.05
CA GLY A 9 -5.90 4.51 3.86
C GLY A 9 -7.27 5.20 3.78
N ARG A 10 -7.54 6.14 4.70
CA ARG A 10 -8.87 6.74 4.92
C ARG A 10 -9.41 7.62 3.79
N LEU A 11 -8.56 8.15 2.90
CA LEU A 11 -8.96 9.20 1.97
C LEU A 11 -8.69 8.81 0.52
N PRO A 12 -9.69 8.88 -0.37
CA PRO A 12 -9.50 8.67 -1.82
C PRO A 12 -8.35 9.52 -2.39
N GLY A 13 -8.27 10.79 -1.98
CA GLY A 13 -7.22 11.70 -2.44
C GLY A 13 -5.80 11.40 -1.93
N VAL A 14 -5.61 10.53 -0.93
CA VAL A 14 -4.25 10.16 -0.49
C VAL A 14 -3.57 9.28 -1.53
N VAL A 15 -4.31 8.37 -2.16
CA VAL A 15 -3.78 7.48 -3.20
C VAL A 15 -3.33 8.31 -4.40
N GLU A 16 -4.18 9.20 -4.90
CA GLU A 16 -3.85 10.11 -6.00
C GLU A 16 -2.65 11.00 -5.69
N ASN A 17 -2.58 11.54 -4.47
CA ASN A 17 -1.46 12.38 -4.05
C ASN A 17 -0.15 11.59 -3.94
N VAL A 18 -0.20 10.36 -3.42
CA VAL A 18 0.99 9.48 -3.34
C VAL A 18 1.41 9.06 -4.74
N ALA A 19 0.48 8.66 -5.59
CA ALA A 19 0.76 8.27 -6.97
C ALA A 19 1.45 9.40 -7.75
N ARG A 20 0.95 10.64 -7.63
CA ARG A 20 1.58 11.82 -8.22
C ARG A 20 2.95 12.13 -7.61
N ALA A 21 3.08 12.05 -6.28
CA ALA A 21 4.34 12.35 -5.60
C ALA A 21 5.45 11.31 -5.88
N LEU A 22 5.08 10.13 -6.39
CA LEU A 22 5.96 9.00 -6.64
C LEU A 22 5.83 8.51 -8.09
N GLU A 23 5.48 9.40 -9.02
CA GLU A 23 5.32 9.07 -10.45
C GLU A 23 6.65 8.66 -11.11
N ASP A 24 7.77 9.02 -10.50
CA ASP A 24 9.12 8.64 -10.90
C ASP A 24 9.41 7.15 -10.64
N LEU A 25 8.66 6.49 -9.76
CA LEU A 25 8.87 5.08 -9.44
C LEU A 25 8.26 4.17 -10.52
N PRO A 26 8.95 3.09 -10.93
CA PRO A 26 8.48 2.20 -11.99
C PRO A 26 7.44 1.17 -11.48
N VAL A 27 6.49 1.62 -10.67
CA VAL A 27 5.40 0.82 -10.08
C VAL A 27 4.04 1.39 -10.46
N GLU A 28 2.98 0.65 -10.20
CA GLU A 28 1.59 1.13 -10.27
C GLU A 28 1.01 1.22 -8.86
N TRP A 29 0.16 2.23 -8.63
CA TRP A 29 -0.44 2.49 -7.33
C TRP A 29 -1.92 2.14 -7.36
N LEU A 30 -2.32 1.23 -6.48
CA LEU A 30 -3.71 0.83 -6.31
C LEU A 30 -4.23 1.31 -4.97
N GLY A 31 -5.47 1.79 -4.93
CA GLY A 31 -6.07 2.34 -3.72
C GLY A 31 -7.09 1.43 -3.06
N ALA A 32 -7.12 1.44 -1.72
CA ALA A 32 -8.24 0.95 -0.95
C ALA A 32 -8.52 1.77 0.32
N HIS A 33 -9.79 1.98 0.66
CA HIS A 33 -10.19 2.75 1.84
C HIS A 33 -11.00 2.00 2.89
N ASP A 34 -11.53 0.84 2.56
CA ASP A 34 -12.26 -0.03 3.49
C ASP A 34 -11.99 -1.51 3.18
N ARG A 35 -12.65 -2.37 3.96
CA ARG A 35 -12.52 -3.82 3.82
C ARG A 35 -12.98 -4.33 2.45
N GLU A 36 -14.13 -3.86 1.98
CA GLU A 36 -14.71 -4.35 0.72
C GLU A 36 -13.79 -4.01 -0.45
N GLU A 37 -13.24 -2.80 -0.45
CA GLU A 37 -12.28 -2.39 -1.46
C GLU A 37 -10.97 -3.17 -1.35
N VAL A 38 -10.43 -3.39 -0.15
CA VAL A 38 -9.23 -4.23 0.03
C VAL A 38 -9.49 -5.64 -0.55
N GLU A 39 -10.61 -6.26 -0.20
CA GLU A 39 -10.97 -7.60 -0.71
C GLU A 39 -11.09 -7.61 -2.23
N ARG A 40 -11.77 -6.61 -2.82
CA ARG A 40 -11.92 -6.46 -4.27
C ARG A 40 -10.55 -6.34 -4.95
N GLN A 41 -9.67 -5.47 -4.46
CA GLN A 41 -8.35 -5.27 -5.08
C GLN A 41 -7.49 -6.54 -5.01
N LEU A 42 -7.52 -7.26 -3.88
CA LEU A 42 -6.78 -8.52 -3.72
C LEU A 42 -7.27 -9.62 -4.67
N ASP A 43 -8.57 -9.64 -4.95
CA ASP A 43 -9.20 -10.62 -5.83
C ASP A 43 -8.98 -10.31 -7.32
N THR A 44 -8.88 -9.02 -7.68
CA THR A 44 -8.82 -8.60 -9.09
C THR A 44 -7.42 -8.30 -9.61
N GLU A 45 -6.48 -7.92 -8.74
CA GLU A 45 -5.13 -7.53 -9.17
C GLU A 45 -4.07 -8.57 -8.75
N PRO A 46 -3.68 -9.49 -9.65
CA PRO A 46 -2.68 -10.51 -9.35
C PRO A 46 -1.26 -9.93 -9.22
N ALA A 47 -0.96 -8.76 -9.80
CA ALA A 47 0.37 -8.16 -9.81
C ALA A 47 0.70 -7.32 -8.57
N ILE A 48 -0.16 -7.33 -7.53
CA ILE A 48 0.17 -6.73 -6.23
C ILE A 48 1.44 -7.38 -5.70
N ALA A 49 2.48 -6.57 -5.49
CA ALA A 49 3.75 -7.02 -4.94
C ALA A 49 3.78 -6.89 -3.41
N CYS A 50 3.20 -5.82 -2.87
CA CYS A 50 3.03 -5.65 -1.43
C CYS A 50 1.89 -4.67 -1.10
N VAL A 51 1.52 -4.64 0.18
CA VAL A 51 0.48 -3.74 0.72
C VAL A 51 1.09 -2.74 1.69
N VAL A 52 0.66 -1.47 1.61
CA VAL A 52 1.07 -0.39 2.50
C VAL A 52 -0.17 0.14 3.23
N ILE A 53 -0.23 -0.02 4.54
CA ILE A 53 -1.33 0.46 5.38
C ILE A 53 -0.93 1.77 6.07
N GLY A 54 -1.68 2.83 5.78
CA GLY A 54 -1.48 4.15 6.35
C GLY A 54 -1.90 4.27 7.81
N ALA A 55 -1.33 5.25 8.51
CA ALA A 55 -1.68 5.58 9.89
C ALA A 55 -3.01 6.34 10.04
N GLY A 56 -3.64 6.65 8.92
CA GLY A 56 -4.94 7.32 8.89
C GLY A 56 -6.11 6.39 9.14
N LEU A 57 -5.94 5.13 9.53
CA LEU A 57 -7.06 4.25 9.92
C LEU A 57 -7.02 3.99 11.43
N ASP A 58 -8.15 3.64 12.03
CA ASP A 58 -8.17 3.20 13.42
C ASP A 58 -7.35 1.91 13.61
N ASP A 59 -6.73 1.70 14.77
CA ASP A 59 -5.83 0.55 14.97
C ASP A 59 -6.58 -0.79 14.95
N ARG A 60 -7.86 -0.82 15.37
CA ARG A 60 -8.68 -2.02 15.21
C ARG A 60 -8.93 -2.32 13.74
N ILE A 61 -9.30 -1.30 12.96
CA ILE A 61 -9.49 -1.43 11.52
C ILE A 61 -8.20 -1.90 10.84
N ARG A 62 -7.05 -1.33 11.21
CA ARG A 62 -5.75 -1.73 10.67
C ARG A 62 -5.44 -3.20 10.97
N GLY A 63 -5.69 -3.64 12.21
CA GLY A 63 -5.54 -5.04 12.60
C GLY A 63 -6.45 -5.99 11.83
N ASP A 64 -7.73 -5.63 11.69
CA ASP A 64 -8.71 -6.41 10.94
C ASP A 64 -8.30 -6.56 9.47
N LEU A 65 -7.87 -5.45 8.83
CA LEU A 65 -7.41 -5.45 7.45
C LEU A 65 -6.16 -6.31 7.23
N ILE A 66 -5.22 -6.32 8.19
CA ILE A 66 -4.07 -7.24 8.16
C ILE A 66 -4.55 -8.69 8.11
N GLY A 67 -5.51 -9.06 8.96
CA GLY A 67 -6.09 -10.40 8.96
C GLY A 67 -6.76 -10.76 7.63
N VAL A 68 -7.52 -9.83 7.05
CA VAL A 68 -8.15 -10.00 5.73
C VAL A 68 -7.08 -10.24 4.65
N ILE A 69 -6.07 -9.37 4.55
CA ILE A 69 -5.02 -9.47 3.53
C ILE A 69 -4.26 -10.79 3.67
N ALA A 70 -3.80 -11.12 4.88
CA ALA A 70 -3.03 -12.34 5.13
C ALA A 70 -3.85 -13.62 4.87
N SER A 71 -5.16 -13.59 5.10
CA SER A 71 -6.03 -14.75 4.84
C SER A 71 -6.30 -14.99 3.36
N ARG A 72 -6.47 -13.92 2.57
CA ARG A 72 -6.78 -14.00 1.13
C ARG A 72 -5.53 -14.15 0.26
N ARG A 73 -4.45 -13.46 0.61
CA ARG A 73 -3.18 -13.41 -0.13
C ARG A 73 -2.00 -13.62 0.82
N PRO A 74 -1.78 -14.86 1.27
CA PRO A 74 -0.73 -15.18 2.25
C PRO A 74 0.69 -14.98 1.70
N ASP A 75 0.84 -14.73 0.40
CA ASP A 75 2.09 -14.42 -0.29
C ASP A 75 2.53 -12.96 -0.15
N LEU A 76 1.62 -12.04 0.23
CA LEU A 76 1.91 -10.61 0.23
C LEU A 76 2.55 -10.13 1.53
N THR A 77 3.61 -9.32 1.39
CA THR A 77 4.17 -8.58 2.52
C THR A 77 3.29 -7.35 2.83
N ILE A 78 3.03 -7.13 4.12
CA ILE A 78 2.22 -6.01 4.62
C ILE A 78 3.11 -5.02 5.38
N HIS A 79 3.19 -3.78 4.90
CA HIS A 79 3.95 -2.70 5.50
C HIS A 79 3.02 -1.74 6.24
N LEU A 80 3.20 -1.63 7.56
CA LEU A 80 2.35 -0.84 8.42
C LEU A 80 3.06 0.47 8.81
N LYS A 81 2.51 1.62 8.37
CA LYS A 81 3.09 2.93 8.69
C LYS A 81 2.90 3.30 10.17
N ASP A 82 3.89 3.90 10.80
CA ASP A 82 3.78 4.41 12.17
C ASP A 82 2.85 5.63 12.27
N ARG A 83 2.31 5.89 13.49
CA ARG A 83 1.43 7.05 13.73
C ARG A 83 2.20 8.37 13.91
N ALA A 84 3.44 8.33 14.38
CA ALA A 84 4.22 9.51 14.73
C ALA A 84 4.61 10.35 13.50
N SER A 85 4.82 9.71 12.35
CA SER A 85 5.12 10.34 11.06
C SER A 85 3.97 11.18 10.47
N GLY A 86 2.78 11.11 11.06
CA GLY A 86 1.59 11.86 10.64
C GLY A 86 1.13 11.57 9.20
N PRO A 87 0.10 12.29 8.69
CA PRO A 87 -0.45 12.08 7.36
C PRO A 87 0.56 12.36 6.22
N GLY A 88 1.37 13.41 6.36
CA GLY A 88 2.34 13.85 5.34
C GLY A 88 3.45 12.83 5.04
N GLY A 89 3.78 11.94 5.98
CA GLY A 89 4.85 10.95 5.78
C GLY A 89 4.50 9.78 4.85
N MET A 90 3.35 9.78 4.16
CA MET A 90 2.87 8.59 3.43
C MET A 90 3.71 8.31 2.19
N ALA A 91 3.94 9.34 1.36
CA ALA A 91 4.76 9.21 0.16
C ALA A 91 6.20 8.77 0.50
N GLY A 92 6.81 9.39 1.52
CA GLY A 92 8.14 9.00 1.98
C GLY A 92 8.21 7.57 2.53
N PHE A 93 7.17 7.10 3.22
CA PHE A 93 7.09 5.72 3.68
C PHE A 93 6.91 4.75 2.51
N ALA A 94 5.99 5.03 1.59
CA ALA A 94 5.72 4.19 0.42
C ALA A 94 6.95 4.07 -0.51
N ARG A 95 7.72 5.15 -0.71
CA ARG A 95 9.00 5.10 -1.44
C ARG A 95 9.97 4.10 -0.81
N ARG A 96 10.21 4.22 0.51
CA ARG A 96 11.10 3.27 1.22
C ARG A 96 10.62 1.84 1.12
N VAL A 97 9.30 1.62 1.11
CA VAL A 97 8.73 0.28 0.91
C VAL A 97 9.06 -0.24 -0.49
N VAL A 98 8.90 0.56 -1.55
CA VAL A 98 9.28 0.15 -2.91
C VAL A 98 10.77 -0.20 -2.98
N GLU A 99 11.63 0.62 -2.37
CA GLU A 99 13.08 0.38 -2.35
C GLU A 99 13.47 -0.94 -1.66
N ILE A 100 12.74 -1.33 -0.61
CA ILE A 100 12.99 -2.57 0.16
C ILE A 100 12.33 -3.78 -0.49
N ALA A 101 11.09 -3.65 -0.96
CA ALA A 101 10.29 -4.75 -1.46
C ALA A 101 10.64 -5.13 -2.90
N LEU A 102 11.17 -4.18 -3.68
CA LEU A 102 11.48 -4.34 -5.11
C LEU A 102 12.91 -3.86 -5.40
N PRO A 103 13.94 -4.44 -4.75
CA PRO A 103 15.33 -3.98 -4.87
C PRO A 103 15.86 -4.03 -6.31
N GLU A 104 15.34 -4.93 -7.14
CA GLU A 104 15.65 -5.05 -8.57
C GLU A 104 15.27 -3.82 -9.40
N LEU A 105 14.36 -2.97 -8.90
CA LEU A 105 14.00 -1.71 -9.54
C LEU A 105 15.04 -0.60 -9.33
N ASN A 106 15.90 -0.74 -8.32
CA ASN A 106 16.98 0.22 -8.02
C ASN A 106 18.26 -0.03 -8.83
N ALA A 107 18.36 -1.16 -9.53
CA ALA A 107 19.56 -1.57 -10.26
C ALA A 107 19.66 -1.00 -11.70
N ARG A 108 18.88 0.03 -12.02
CA ARG A 108 18.80 0.64 -13.36
C ARG A 108 19.25 2.10 -13.36
#